data_AF-A0A970F8W2-F1
#
_entry.id   AF-A0A970F8W2-F1
#
_cell.length_a   1.000
_cell.length_b   1.000
_cell.length_c   1.000
_cell.angle_alpha   90.00
_cell.angle_beta   90.00
_cell.angle_gamma   90.00
#
_symmetry.space_group_name_H-M   'P 1'
#
loop_
_entity.id
_entity.type
_entity.pdbx_description
1 polymer ?
#
loop_
_entity_poly.entity_id
_entity_poly.type
_entity_poly.pdbx_seq_one_letter_code
_entity_poly.pdbx_strand_id
1 'polypeptide(L)'
;MINENVIHKSFGQGTILEMTEDTITIDFNNLGVKKLAIPISFQNEYLQLENTDKQTNYLEKVKKQREIDKKRSIDKQILEVSAPQCKPVAINDLLLIGSIYSNKEITTIFKCSPQMGMRRSLKTNSLVLVSIHSKNHEQNPYEDRWEADGFFHYTGMGLTGDQDLEYMQNKTLYHSNENDVNVYLFESFKKNEYIFKGEVILAKEPYTVTESDSTGSIRKVYKFPLALL
;
A
#
# COMPACT_ATOMS: atom_id res chain seq x y z
N MET A 1 -11.45 27.19 -14.69
CA MET A 1 -12.74 27.03 -14.00
C MET A 1 -13.20 28.32 -13.33
N ILE A 2 -12.44 29.43 -13.41
CA ILE A 2 -12.93 30.75 -12.99
C ILE A 2 -14.18 31.11 -13.80
N ASN A 3 -15.17 31.72 -13.16
CA ASN A 3 -16.50 32.08 -13.67
C ASN A 3 -17.41 30.91 -14.03
N GLU A 4 -17.06 29.66 -13.66
CA GLU A 4 -18.00 28.54 -13.80
C GLU A 4 -18.99 28.52 -12.61
N ASN A 5 -20.20 28.07 -12.88
CA ASN A 5 -21.23 27.83 -11.87
C ASN A 5 -20.96 26.50 -11.15
N VAL A 6 -21.20 26.54 -9.84
CA VAL A 6 -21.09 25.38 -8.95
C VAL A 6 -22.30 25.28 -8.04
N ILE A 7 -22.60 24.06 -7.62
CA ILE A 7 -23.63 23.75 -6.63
C ILE A 7 -22.94 23.12 -5.43
N HIS A 8 -23.10 23.74 -4.27
CA HIS A 8 -22.68 23.18 -3.00
C HIS A 8 -23.87 22.59 -2.25
N LYS A 9 -23.73 21.36 -1.72
CA LYS A 9 -24.82 20.61 -1.05
C LYS A 9 -25.54 21.43 0.03
N SER A 10 -24.81 22.27 0.78
CA SER A 10 -25.38 23.08 1.87
C SER A 10 -25.52 24.57 1.54
N PHE A 11 -24.76 25.09 0.58
CA PHE A 11 -24.68 26.54 0.33
C PHE A 11 -25.42 26.95 -0.96
N GLY A 12 -25.91 25.97 -1.72
CA GLY A 12 -26.65 26.22 -2.96
C GLY A 12 -25.72 26.62 -4.10
N GLN A 13 -26.26 27.40 -5.04
CA GLN A 13 -25.57 27.84 -6.23
C GLN A 13 -24.59 28.98 -5.94
N GLY A 14 -23.45 28.96 -6.63
CA GLY A 14 -22.47 30.05 -6.61
C GLY A 14 -21.56 30.04 -7.83
N THR A 15 -20.76 31.09 -7.95
CA THR A 15 -19.84 31.31 -9.08
C THR A 15 -18.40 31.33 -8.58
N ILE A 16 -17.51 30.60 -9.26
CA ILE A 16 -16.09 30.56 -8.90
C ILE A 16 -15.42 31.90 -9.24
N LEU A 17 -14.90 32.58 -8.22
CA LEU A 17 -14.14 33.82 -8.39
C LEU A 17 -12.65 33.56 -8.62
N GLU A 18 -12.08 32.67 -7.81
CA GLU A 18 -10.65 32.38 -7.83
C GLU A 18 -10.40 30.90 -7.54
N MET A 19 -9.28 30.38 -8.02
CA MET A 19 -8.91 29.00 -7.80
C MET A 19 -7.38 28.87 -7.78
N THR A 20 -6.87 28.31 -6.70
CA THR A 20 -5.46 27.90 -6.53
C THR A 20 -5.34 26.38 -6.62
N GLU A 21 -4.18 25.81 -6.30
CA GLU A 21 -4.01 24.35 -6.26
C GLU A 21 -4.84 23.69 -5.16
N ASP A 22 -4.92 24.34 -3.99
CA ASP A 22 -5.51 23.75 -2.77
C ASP A 22 -6.84 24.38 -2.38
N THR A 23 -7.18 25.54 -2.96
CA THR A 23 -8.37 26.30 -2.53
C THR A 23 -9.15 26.87 -3.69
N ILE A 24 -10.46 27.00 -3.51
CA ILE A 24 -11.37 27.65 -4.45
C ILE A 24 -12.19 28.70 -3.70
N THR A 25 -12.32 29.89 -4.28
CA THR A 25 -13.13 30.98 -3.76
C THR A 25 -14.38 31.10 -4.62
N ILE A 26 -15.55 31.01 -3.99
CA ILE A 26 -16.86 30.98 -4.64
C ILE A 26 -17.76 32.05 -4.01
N ASP A 27 -18.45 32.82 -4.84
CA ASP A 27 -19.52 33.71 -4.39
C ASP A 27 -20.86 32.98 -4.45
N PHE A 28 -21.45 32.67 -3.29
CA PHE A 28 -22.73 31.98 -3.19
C PHE A 28 -23.89 32.96 -3.13
N ASN A 29 -24.92 32.75 -3.95
CA ASN A 29 -26.03 33.70 -4.14
C ASN A 29 -26.67 34.19 -2.83
N ASN A 30 -26.75 33.32 -1.81
CA ASN A 30 -27.43 33.61 -0.54
C ASN A 30 -26.48 33.76 0.67
N LEU A 31 -25.17 33.54 0.49
CA LEU A 31 -24.20 33.41 1.58
C LEU A 31 -22.92 34.24 1.37
N GLY A 32 -22.78 34.87 0.21
CA GLY A 32 -21.62 35.64 -0.20
C GLY A 32 -20.38 34.79 -0.44
N VAL A 33 -19.22 35.44 -0.43
CA VAL A 33 -17.94 34.81 -0.76
C VAL A 33 -17.49 33.82 0.33
N LYS A 34 -17.15 32.60 -0.10
CA LYS A 34 -16.57 31.53 0.73
C LYS A 34 -15.36 30.92 0.06
N LYS A 35 -14.40 30.46 0.86
CA LYS A 35 -13.20 29.75 0.41
C LYS A 35 -13.26 28.30 0.87
N LEU A 36 -13.14 27.36 -0.05
CA LEU A 36 -13.24 25.92 0.19
C LEU A 36 -11.96 25.20 -0.22
N ALA A 37 -11.68 24.06 0.41
CA ALA A 37 -10.51 23.23 0.10
C ALA A 37 -10.78 22.30 -1.09
N ILE A 38 -9.88 22.29 -2.07
CA ILE A 38 -9.93 21.39 -3.24
C ILE A 38 -8.65 20.52 -3.25
N PRO A 39 -8.69 19.32 -3.84
CA PRO A 39 -9.81 18.70 -4.55
C PRO A 39 -10.88 18.08 -3.63
N ILE A 40 -10.71 18.09 -2.31
CA ILE A 40 -11.59 17.41 -1.34
C ILE A 40 -13.07 17.81 -1.50
N SER A 41 -13.37 19.09 -1.69
CA SER A 41 -14.76 19.54 -1.87
C SER A 41 -15.44 18.90 -3.09
N PHE A 42 -14.69 18.65 -4.18
CA PHE A 42 -15.20 17.93 -5.35
C PHE A 42 -15.23 16.41 -5.14
N GLN A 43 -14.22 15.85 -4.48
CA GLN A 43 -14.10 14.40 -4.25
C GLN A 43 -15.17 13.85 -3.30
N ASN A 44 -15.52 14.60 -2.27
CA ASN A 44 -16.58 14.25 -1.32
C ASN A 44 -17.96 14.71 -1.80
N GLU A 45 -18.05 15.18 -3.05
CA GLU A 45 -19.27 15.67 -3.69
C GLU A 45 -19.98 16.78 -2.92
N TYR A 46 -19.28 17.51 -2.05
CA TYR A 46 -19.85 18.69 -1.39
C TYR A 46 -20.06 19.81 -2.41
N LEU A 47 -19.20 19.86 -3.42
CA LEU A 47 -19.20 20.84 -4.49
C LEU A 47 -19.24 20.11 -5.85
N GLN A 48 -20.13 20.54 -6.73
CA GLN A 48 -20.24 20.02 -8.10
C GLN A 48 -20.26 21.19 -9.09
N LEU A 49 -19.49 21.09 -10.17
CA LEU A 49 -19.64 21.97 -11.34
C LEU A 49 -20.87 21.54 -12.13
N GLU A 50 -21.57 22.51 -12.69
CA GLU A 50 -22.66 22.22 -13.64
C GLU A 50 -22.13 21.47 -14.87
N ASN A 51 -20.89 21.74 -15.27
CA ASN A 51 -20.21 21.01 -16.33
C ASN A 51 -19.41 19.82 -15.75
N THR A 52 -19.99 18.63 -15.80
CA THR A 52 -19.41 17.37 -15.32
C THR A 52 -18.14 16.96 -16.04
N ASP A 53 -18.01 17.26 -17.34
CA ASP A 53 -16.82 16.91 -18.12
C ASP A 53 -15.62 17.75 -17.67
N LYS A 54 -15.81 19.04 -17.43
CA LYS A 54 -14.76 19.92 -16.89
C LYS A 54 -14.33 19.48 -15.49
N GLN A 55 -15.27 19.08 -14.63
CA GLN A 55 -14.95 18.55 -13.30
C GLN A 55 -14.11 17.28 -13.39
N THR A 56 -14.52 16.34 -14.24
CA THR A 56 -13.83 15.06 -14.42
C THR A 56 -12.41 15.29 -14.94
N ASN A 57 -12.26 16.12 -15.97
CA ASN A 57 -10.95 16.49 -16.52
C ASN A 57 -10.04 17.15 -15.47
N TYR A 58 -10.60 18.01 -14.60
CA TYR A 58 -9.85 18.60 -13.50
C TYR A 58 -9.37 17.55 -12.50
N LEU A 59 -10.26 16.66 -12.04
CA LEU A 59 -9.93 15.61 -11.08
C LEU A 59 -8.91 14.61 -11.64
N GLU A 60 -9.00 14.27 -12.92
CA GLU A 60 -8.00 13.44 -13.62
C GLU A 60 -6.64 14.13 -13.71
N LYS A 61 -6.61 15.43 -14.04
CA LYS A 61 -5.36 16.21 -14.06
C LYS A 61 -4.71 16.24 -12.68
N VAL A 62 -5.49 16.42 -11.61
CA VAL A 62 -4.98 16.41 -10.23
C VAL A 62 -4.44 15.04 -9.85
N LYS A 63 -5.14 13.95 -10.19
CA LYS A 63 -4.65 12.58 -9.96
C LYS A 63 -3.34 12.32 -10.69
N LYS A 64 -3.26 12.68 -11.98
CA LYS A 64 -2.06 12.52 -12.80
C LYS A 64 -0.88 13.35 -12.26
N GLN A 65 -1.14 14.57 -11.79
CA GLN A 65 -0.09 15.40 -11.19
C GLN A 65 0.44 14.80 -9.89
N ARG A 66 -0.44 14.29 -9.02
CA ARG A 66 -0.05 13.58 -7.80
C ARG A 66 0.78 12.31 -8.08
N GLU A 67 0.44 11.55 -9.11
CA GLU A 67 1.23 10.39 -9.57
C GLU A 67 2.61 10.82 -10.08
N ILE A 68 2.70 11.93 -10.83
CA ILE A 68 3.96 12.52 -11.29
C ILE A 68 4.80 12.98 -10.10
N ASP A 69 4.20 13.65 -9.12
CA ASP A 69 4.91 14.16 -7.95
C ASP A 69 5.35 13.01 -7.04
N LYS A 70 4.53 11.96 -6.91
CA LYS A 70 4.92 10.69 -6.26
C LYS A 70 6.13 10.08 -6.97
N LYS A 71 6.08 9.96 -8.30
CA LYS A 71 7.19 9.44 -9.11
C LYS A 71 8.45 10.29 -8.97
N ARG A 72 8.32 11.62 -8.99
CA ARG A 72 9.44 12.56 -8.76
C ARG A 72 10.01 12.44 -7.35
N SER A 73 9.17 12.25 -6.33
CA SER A 73 9.61 12.03 -4.96
C SER A 73 10.41 10.73 -4.84
N ILE A 74 9.92 9.66 -5.48
CA ILE A 74 10.62 8.37 -5.56
C ILE A 74 11.95 8.51 -6.33
N ASP A 75 11.96 9.16 -7.48
CA ASP A 75 13.16 9.38 -8.30
C ASP A 75 14.20 10.23 -7.54
N LYS A 76 13.75 11.29 -6.85
CA LYS A 76 14.60 12.13 -6.00
C LYS A 76 15.19 11.32 -4.83
N GLN A 77 14.40 10.45 -4.21
CA GLN A 77 14.88 9.58 -3.14
C GLN A 77 15.84 8.49 -3.65
N ILE A 78 15.63 7.96 -4.87
CA ILE A 78 16.60 7.06 -5.53
C ILE A 78 17.95 7.76 -5.69
N LEU A 79 17.94 9.02 -6.14
CA LEU A 79 19.14 9.85 -6.27
C LEU A 79 19.77 10.18 -4.91
N GLU A 80 18.97 10.46 -3.89
CA GLU A 80 19.45 10.75 -2.53
C GLU A 80 20.02 9.51 -1.83
N VAL A 81 19.51 8.30 -2.10
CA VAL A 81 20.13 7.06 -1.61
C VAL A 81 21.51 6.83 -2.23
N SER A 82 21.78 7.35 -3.42
CA SER A 82 23.12 7.33 -4.04
C SER A 82 24.07 8.43 -3.55
N ALA A 83 23.61 9.36 -2.70
CA ALA A 83 24.41 10.44 -2.12
C ALA A 83 24.73 10.18 -0.62
N PRO A 84 25.88 10.66 -0.09
CA PRO A 84 26.25 10.42 1.31
C PRO A 84 25.48 11.36 2.28
N GLN A 85 24.42 10.80 2.89
CA GLN A 85 23.67 11.11 4.14
C GLN A 85 23.18 12.54 4.52
N CYS A 86 21.91 12.63 5.00
CA CYS A 86 21.55 12.92 6.42
C CYS A 86 20.01 13.09 6.65
N LYS A 87 19.29 11.96 6.83
CA LYS A 87 18.02 11.70 7.58
C LYS A 87 17.18 10.64 6.84
N PRO A 88 16.90 9.48 7.43
CA PRO A 88 16.09 8.45 6.77
C PRO A 88 14.63 8.91 6.72
N VAL A 89 14.06 8.98 5.51
CA VAL A 89 12.60 9.10 5.34
C VAL A 89 11.96 7.82 5.87
N ALA A 90 10.93 7.94 6.70
CA ALA A 90 10.24 6.77 7.25
C ALA A 90 9.55 6.02 6.11
N ILE A 91 9.68 4.69 6.10
CA ILE A 91 9.14 3.85 5.02
C ILE A 91 7.62 4.01 4.86
N ASN A 92 6.92 4.22 5.97
CA ASN A 92 5.46 4.39 5.98
C ASN A 92 5.02 5.66 5.24
N ASP A 93 5.87 6.69 5.15
CA ASP A 93 5.58 7.91 4.38
C ASP A 93 5.73 7.71 2.87
N LEU A 94 6.36 6.60 2.45
CA LEU A 94 6.61 6.26 1.04
C LEU A 94 5.52 5.36 0.45
N LEU A 95 4.73 4.73 1.31
CA LEU A 95 3.78 3.70 0.94
C LEU A 95 2.35 4.16 1.20
N LEU A 96 1.47 3.89 0.24
CA LEU A 96 0.04 4.19 0.33
C LEU A 96 -0.73 2.87 0.30
N ILE A 97 -1.53 2.61 1.34
CA ILE A 97 -2.37 1.41 1.42
C ILE A 97 -3.27 1.33 0.18
N GLY A 98 -3.36 0.13 -0.40
CA GLY A 98 -4.11 -0.14 -1.62
C GLY A 98 -3.42 0.26 -2.92
N SER A 99 -2.29 0.98 -2.88
CA SER A 99 -1.52 1.30 -4.09
C SER A 99 -0.75 0.08 -4.59
N ILE A 100 -0.56 0.03 -5.91
CA ILE A 100 0.22 -1.00 -6.60
C ILE A 100 1.67 -0.54 -6.72
N TYR A 101 2.58 -1.45 -6.42
CA TYR A 101 4.02 -1.27 -6.56
C TYR A 101 4.58 -2.39 -7.43
N SER A 102 5.66 -2.09 -8.17
CA SER A 102 6.46 -3.07 -8.89
C SER A 102 7.54 -3.68 -7.99
N ASN A 103 8.11 -4.82 -8.42
CA ASN A 103 9.21 -5.43 -7.68
C ASN A 103 10.43 -4.49 -7.57
N LYS A 104 10.68 -3.69 -8.62
CA LYS A 104 11.75 -2.70 -8.62
C LYS A 104 11.51 -1.62 -7.57
N GLU A 105 10.28 -1.13 -7.41
CA GLU A 105 9.95 -0.14 -6.38
C GLU A 105 10.09 -0.73 -4.97
N ILE A 106 9.57 -1.94 -4.73
CA ILE A 106 9.70 -2.62 -3.43
C ILE A 106 11.17 -2.78 -3.04
N THR A 107 11.98 -3.37 -3.93
CA THR A 107 13.43 -3.54 -3.67
C THR A 107 14.16 -2.21 -3.52
N THR A 108 13.72 -1.16 -4.23
CA THR A 108 14.29 0.19 -4.09
C THR A 108 13.95 0.80 -2.73
N ILE A 109 12.71 0.69 -2.26
CA ILE A 109 12.25 1.25 -0.99
C ILE A 109 12.88 0.50 0.17
N PHE A 110 12.73 -0.83 0.19
CA PHE A 110 13.11 -1.66 1.33
C PHE A 110 14.56 -2.10 1.33
N LYS A 111 15.28 -2.00 0.20
CA LYS A 111 16.64 -2.53 0.01
C LYS A 111 16.73 -4.05 0.25
N CYS A 112 15.63 -4.77 0.00
CA CYS A 112 15.53 -6.22 0.15
C CYS A 112 15.80 -6.98 -1.17
N SER A 113 15.89 -8.31 -1.10
CA SER A 113 15.93 -9.18 -2.28
C SER A 113 14.65 -9.05 -3.14
N PRO A 114 14.73 -9.16 -4.48
CA PRO A 114 13.55 -9.19 -5.36
C PRO A 114 12.82 -10.53 -5.39
N GLN A 115 13.36 -11.58 -4.75
CA GLN A 115 12.86 -12.95 -4.84
C GLN A 115 12.29 -13.44 -3.50
N MET A 116 11.53 -14.53 -3.56
CA MET A 116 10.85 -15.18 -2.43
C MET A 116 9.70 -14.36 -1.82
N GLY A 117 8.90 -15.02 -0.98
CA GLY A 117 7.78 -14.42 -0.24
C GLY A 117 8.25 -13.57 0.94
N MET A 118 9.18 -14.06 1.76
CA MET A 118 9.73 -13.32 2.90
C MET A 118 11.06 -12.65 2.55
N ARG A 119 11.08 -11.32 2.54
CA ARG A 119 12.23 -10.51 2.06
C ARG A 119 12.76 -9.63 3.18
N ARG A 120 13.74 -10.15 3.90
CA ARG A 120 14.40 -9.43 5.00
C ARG A 120 15.38 -8.39 4.46
N SER A 121 15.37 -7.20 5.07
CA SER A 121 16.39 -6.18 4.87
C SER A 121 16.94 -5.70 6.20
N LEU A 122 18.24 -5.89 6.41
CA LEU A 122 18.94 -5.36 7.59
C LEU A 122 19.16 -3.84 7.50
N LYS A 123 19.22 -3.29 6.28
CA LYS A 123 19.48 -1.85 6.06
C LYS A 123 18.32 -0.97 6.52
N THR A 124 17.10 -1.46 6.34
CA THR A 124 15.85 -0.76 6.69
C THR A 124 15.19 -1.36 7.93
N ASN A 125 15.85 -2.31 8.58
CA ASN A 125 15.32 -3.15 9.66
C ASN A 125 13.89 -3.68 9.41
N SER A 126 13.54 -4.00 8.16
CA SER A 126 12.19 -4.45 7.79
C SER A 126 12.14 -5.90 7.29
N LEU A 127 10.97 -6.52 7.39
CA LEU A 127 10.64 -7.77 6.72
C LEU A 127 9.44 -7.54 5.79
N VAL A 128 9.65 -7.69 4.47
CA VAL A 128 8.55 -7.58 3.50
C VAL A 128 7.99 -8.97 3.22
N LEU A 129 6.70 -9.15 3.47
CA LEU A 129 5.94 -10.33 3.14
C LEU A 129 5.21 -10.10 1.81
N VAL A 130 5.46 -10.99 0.87
CA VAL A 130 4.80 -11.01 -0.43
C VAL A 130 3.98 -12.29 -0.50
N SER A 131 2.67 -12.12 -0.60
CA SER A 131 1.73 -13.21 -0.88
C SER A 131 1.32 -13.17 -2.34
N ILE A 132 1.53 -14.27 -3.06
CA ILE A 132 1.21 -14.38 -4.49
C ILE A 132 -0.01 -15.26 -4.65
N HIS A 133 -1.13 -14.65 -5.00
CA HIS A 133 -2.39 -15.32 -5.34
C HIS A 133 -2.38 -15.72 -6.81
N SER A 134 -1.68 -16.82 -7.11
CA SER A 134 -1.66 -17.42 -8.44
C SER A 134 -2.53 -18.66 -8.46
N LYS A 135 -3.30 -18.85 -9.55
CA LYS A 135 -3.99 -20.12 -9.81
C LYS A 135 -3.04 -21.26 -10.21
N ASN A 136 -1.75 -20.94 -10.44
CA ASN A 136 -0.74 -21.94 -10.74
C ASN A 136 -0.10 -22.43 -9.43
N HIS A 137 -0.49 -23.62 -8.99
CA HIS A 137 0.04 -24.29 -7.80
C HIS A 137 1.55 -24.55 -7.84
N GLU A 138 2.19 -24.53 -9.02
CA GLU A 138 3.66 -24.63 -9.15
C GLU A 138 4.39 -23.35 -8.68
N GLN A 139 3.69 -22.20 -8.69
CA GLN A 139 4.26 -20.89 -8.32
C GLN A 139 3.99 -20.52 -6.86
N ASN A 140 2.89 -21.01 -6.30
CA ASN A 140 2.60 -20.94 -4.87
C ASN A 140 1.73 -22.14 -4.48
N PRO A 141 2.27 -23.17 -3.82
CA PRO A 141 1.47 -24.31 -3.36
C PRO A 141 0.58 -23.95 -2.16
N TYR A 142 0.75 -22.76 -1.59
CA TYR A 142 0.13 -22.34 -0.35
C TYR A 142 -0.86 -21.20 -0.58
N GLU A 143 -2.06 -21.35 -0.04
CA GLU A 143 -3.04 -20.27 -0.02
C GLU A 143 -2.90 -19.48 1.27
N ASP A 144 -2.07 -18.44 1.24
CA ASP A 144 -2.20 -17.39 2.26
C ASP A 144 -3.55 -16.70 2.03
N ARG A 145 -4.29 -16.42 3.10
CA ARG A 145 -5.61 -15.78 2.95
C ARG A 145 -6.05 -15.09 4.23
N TRP A 146 -6.99 -14.18 4.06
CA TRP A 146 -7.79 -13.66 5.16
C TRP A 146 -8.78 -14.74 5.61
N GLU A 147 -8.79 -15.03 6.91
CA GLU A 147 -9.72 -15.98 7.51
C GLU A 147 -10.88 -15.25 8.21
N ALA A 148 -11.93 -16.00 8.57
CA ALA A 148 -13.12 -15.47 9.24
C ALA A 148 -12.84 -14.86 10.63
N ASP A 149 -11.70 -15.17 11.22
CA ASP A 149 -11.26 -14.61 12.51
C ASP A 149 -10.59 -13.22 12.37
N GLY A 150 -10.47 -12.70 11.14
CA GLY A 150 -9.98 -11.36 10.86
C GLY A 150 -8.47 -11.25 10.70
N PHE A 151 -7.73 -12.36 10.74
CA PHE A 151 -6.28 -12.36 10.50
C PHE A 151 -5.92 -12.80 9.08
N PHE A 152 -4.76 -12.36 8.60
CA PHE A 152 -4.15 -12.88 7.39
C PHE A 152 -3.21 -14.02 7.74
N HIS A 153 -3.51 -15.23 7.28
CA HIS A 153 -2.76 -16.42 7.61
C HIS A 153 -1.64 -16.62 6.58
N TYR A 154 -0.44 -16.14 6.90
CA TYR A 154 0.72 -16.21 6.03
C TYR A 154 1.47 -17.53 6.19
N THR A 155 1.90 -18.15 5.11
CA THR A 155 2.60 -19.43 5.15
C THR A 155 4.09 -19.25 5.37
N GLY A 156 4.66 -20.07 6.27
CA GLY A 156 6.09 -20.11 6.54
C GLY A 156 6.95 -20.43 5.31
N MET A 157 8.22 -20.04 5.38
CA MET A 157 9.26 -20.42 4.43
C MET A 157 9.64 -21.90 4.59
N GLY A 158 10.08 -22.48 3.47
CA GLY A 158 10.66 -23.82 3.35
C GLY A 158 9.85 -24.64 2.35
N LEU A 159 10.47 -25.10 1.27
CA LEU A 159 9.77 -25.75 0.15
C LEU A 159 9.75 -27.29 0.23
N THR A 160 10.59 -27.89 1.06
CA THR A 160 10.69 -29.35 1.24
C THR A 160 10.81 -29.73 2.72
N GLY A 161 10.35 -30.93 3.08
CA GLY A 161 10.43 -31.49 4.45
C GLY A 161 9.59 -30.73 5.49
N ASP A 162 9.53 -31.14 6.74
CA ASP A 162 8.76 -30.34 7.72
C ASP A 162 9.34 -28.93 7.89
N GLN A 163 8.47 -27.92 7.93
CA GLN A 163 8.91 -26.57 8.23
C GLN A 163 9.38 -26.46 9.69
N ASP A 164 10.33 -25.57 9.91
CA ASP A 164 10.88 -25.22 11.21
C ASP A 164 10.65 -23.72 11.46
N LEU A 165 10.19 -23.41 12.66
CA LEU A 165 9.89 -22.05 13.08
C LEU A 165 11.17 -21.22 13.25
N GLU A 166 12.27 -21.86 13.65
CA GLU A 166 13.57 -21.21 13.86
C GLU A 166 14.41 -21.10 12.57
N TYR A 167 13.88 -21.56 11.43
CA TYR A 167 14.55 -21.50 10.14
C TYR A 167 14.44 -20.13 9.47
N MET A 168 15.58 -19.50 9.20
CA MET A 168 15.72 -18.32 8.35
C MET A 168 14.73 -17.19 8.69
N GLN A 169 13.79 -16.87 7.80
CA GLN A 169 12.85 -15.77 8.00
C GLN A 169 11.60 -16.15 8.78
N ASN A 170 11.35 -17.45 8.99
CA ASN A 170 10.33 -17.88 9.95
C ASN A 170 10.70 -17.37 11.34
N LYS A 171 11.98 -17.48 11.71
CA LYS A 171 12.51 -16.95 12.97
C LYS A 171 12.30 -15.45 13.09
N THR A 172 12.63 -14.70 12.04
CA THR A 172 12.43 -13.24 12.04
C THR A 172 10.96 -12.88 12.25
N LEU A 173 10.04 -13.52 11.53
CA LEU A 173 8.60 -13.24 11.64
C LEU A 173 8.06 -13.67 13.00
N TYR A 174 8.49 -14.83 13.51
CA TYR A 174 8.08 -15.35 14.82
C TYR A 174 8.47 -14.39 15.95
N HIS A 175 9.72 -13.90 15.95
CA HIS A 175 10.22 -12.98 16.97
C HIS A 175 9.94 -11.50 16.64
N SER A 176 9.14 -11.18 15.62
CA SER A 176 8.98 -9.81 15.09
C SER A 176 8.42 -8.81 16.10
N ASN A 177 7.59 -9.28 17.05
CA ASN A 177 7.03 -8.45 18.11
C ASN A 177 8.06 -8.05 19.18
N GLU A 178 9.25 -8.69 19.19
CA GLU A 178 10.25 -8.54 20.26
C GLU A 178 11.61 -8.02 19.74
N ASN A 179 11.83 -8.01 18.42
CA ASN A 179 13.15 -7.74 17.82
C ASN A 179 13.21 -6.43 16.99
N ASP A 180 12.24 -5.53 17.21
CA ASP A 180 12.11 -4.22 16.55
C ASP A 180 12.00 -4.27 15.01
N VAL A 181 11.67 -5.43 14.42
CA VAL A 181 11.53 -5.56 12.96
C VAL A 181 10.12 -5.17 12.53
N ASN A 182 10.01 -4.11 11.72
CA ASN A 182 8.74 -3.76 11.06
C ASN A 182 8.41 -4.76 9.96
N VAL A 183 7.18 -5.26 9.94
CA VAL A 183 6.72 -6.25 8.96
C VAL A 183 5.69 -5.62 8.02
N TYR A 184 5.84 -5.82 6.72
CA TYR A 184 5.02 -5.18 5.69
C TYR A 184 4.38 -6.20 4.78
N LEU A 185 3.08 -6.12 4.56
CA LEU A 185 2.34 -7.05 3.71
C LEU A 185 2.05 -6.48 2.32
N PHE A 186 2.39 -7.26 1.30
CA PHE A 186 2.00 -7.05 -0.08
C PHE A 186 1.28 -8.28 -0.63
N GLU A 187 0.18 -8.06 -1.34
CA GLU A 187 -0.56 -9.10 -2.06
C GLU A 187 -0.42 -8.90 -3.57
N SER A 188 -0.23 -9.98 -4.32
CA SER A 188 -0.07 -9.94 -5.78
C SER A 188 -1.00 -10.94 -6.46
N PHE A 189 -1.84 -10.45 -7.36
CA PHE A 189 -2.80 -11.27 -8.14
C PHE A 189 -2.38 -11.43 -9.60
N LYS A 190 -1.34 -10.70 -10.04
CA LYS A 190 -0.77 -10.77 -11.38
C LYS A 190 0.71 -10.38 -11.34
N LYS A 191 1.44 -10.80 -12.37
CA LYS A 191 2.90 -10.66 -12.44
C LYS A 191 3.33 -9.20 -12.26
N ASN A 192 4.25 -8.97 -11.32
CA ASN A 192 4.91 -7.67 -11.06
C ASN A 192 3.96 -6.54 -10.60
N GLU A 193 2.82 -6.87 -10.03
CA GLU A 193 1.91 -5.90 -9.40
C GLU A 193 1.61 -6.33 -7.96
N TYR A 194 2.11 -5.55 -7.02
CA TYR A 194 2.05 -5.84 -5.59
C TYR A 194 1.26 -4.75 -4.88
N ILE A 195 0.08 -5.08 -4.39
CA ILE A 195 -0.79 -4.18 -3.65
C ILE A 195 -0.28 -4.09 -2.22
N PHE A 196 0.10 -2.89 -1.78
CA PHE A 196 0.50 -2.68 -0.39
C PHE A 196 -0.72 -2.74 0.53
N LYS A 197 -0.69 -3.65 1.51
CA LYS A 197 -1.79 -3.83 2.47
C LYS A 197 -1.60 -3.01 3.73
N GLY A 198 -0.36 -2.82 4.16
CA GLY A 198 -0.01 -2.09 5.37
C GLY A 198 1.15 -2.71 6.12
N GLU A 199 1.50 -2.08 7.23
CA GLU A 199 2.33 -2.70 8.26
C GLU A 199 1.49 -3.74 9.02
N VAL A 200 2.12 -4.84 9.42
CA VAL A 200 1.47 -5.95 10.11
C VAL A 200 2.26 -6.39 11.34
N ILE A 201 1.57 -7.02 12.28
CA ILE A 201 2.16 -7.69 13.44
C ILE A 201 1.77 -9.16 13.48
N LEU A 202 2.58 -9.98 14.16
CA LEU A 202 2.19 -11.34 14.50
C LEU A 202 1.12 -11.29 15.61
N ALA A 203 -0.12 -11.58 15.26
CA ALA A 203 -1.27 -11.35 16.12
C ALA A 203 -1.56 -12.52 17.08
N LYS A 204 -1.13 -13.73 16.72
CA LYS A 204 -1.30 -14.97 17.50
C LYS A 204 -0.08 -15.87 17.31
N GLU A 205 0.04 -16.86 18.20
CA GLU A 205 1.02 -17.94 18.04
C GLU A 205 0.90 -18.62 16.67
N PRO A 206 2.02 -18.83 15.95
CA PRO A 206 2.02 -19.62 14.74
C PRO A 206 1.55 -21.05 15.02
N TYR A 207 0.80 -21.63 14.10
CA TYR A 207 0.31 -23.00 14.23
C TYR A 207 0.65 -23.80 12.99
N THR A 208 0.59 -25.13 13.12
CA THR A 208 0.94 -26.02 12.02
C THR A 208 -0.29 -26.65 11.37
N VAL A 209 -0.24 -26.77 10.06
CA VAL A 209 -1.17 -27.56 9.25
C VAL A 209 -0.40 -28.62 8.48
N THR A 210 -1.13 -29.65 8.07
CA THR A 210 -0.59 -30.74 7.26
C THR A 210 -1.02 -30.49 5.82
N GLU A 211 -0.06 -30.17 4.95
CA GLU A 211 -0.30 -29.83 3.53
C GLU A 211 0.66 -30.64 2.63
N SER A 212 0.27 -30.87 1.38
CA SER A 212 1.16 -31.44 0.37
C SER A 212 2.18 -30.40 -0.09
N ASP A 213 3.44 -30.81 -0.20
CA ASP A 213 4.51 -29.98 -0.75
C ASP A 213 4.48 -29.93 -2.28
N SER A 214 5.46 -29.25 -2.89
CA SER A 214 5.58 -29.14 -4.35
C SER A 214 5.80 -30.48 -5.06
N THR A 215 6.08 -31.56 -4.33
CA THR A 215 6.23 -32.94 -4.84
C THR A 215 5.04 -33.84 -4.49
N GLY A 216 4.00 -33.30 -3.82
CA GLY A 216 2.83 -34.04 -3.37
C GLY A 216 3.00 -34.72 -2.00
N SER A 217 4.17 -34.58 -1.36
CA SER A 217 4.46 -35.21 -0.07
C SER A 217 3.81 -34.43 1.07
N ILE A 218 3.13 -35.14 1.96
CA ILE A 218 2.51 -34.54 3.13
C ILE A 218 3.59 -34.06 4.11
N ARG A 219 3.51 -32.80 4.53
CA ARG A 219 4.46 -32.17 5.45
C ARG A 219 3.78 -31.22 6.43
N LYS A 220 4.48 -30.91 7.51
CA LYS A 220 4.14 -29.86 8.46
C LYS A 220 4.48 -28.49 7.88
N VAL A 221 3.49 -27.60 7.84
CA VAL A 221 3.61 -26.23 7.35
C VAL A 221 3.15 -25.27 8.44
N TYR A 222 3.92 -24.22 8.71
CA TYR A 222 3.53 -23.17 9.66
C TYR A 222 2.65 -22.12 8.99
N LYS A 223 1.63 -21.66 9.72
CA LYS A 223 0.81 -20.51 9.40
C LYS A 223 1.01 -19.46 10.49
N PHE A 224 1.26 -18.23 10.06
CA PHE A 224 1.48 -17.06 10.91
C PHE A 224 0.23 -16.17 10.80
N PRO A 225 -0.60 -16.05 11.86
CA PRO A 225 -1.74 -15.16 11.87
C PRO A 225 -1.29 -13.70 12.03
N LEU A 226 -1.53 -12.87 11.02
CA LEU A 226 -1.09 -11.48 10.98
C LEU A 226 -2.28 -10.51 11.09
N ALA A 227 -2.10 -9.42 11.82
CA ALA A 227 -3.04 -8.29 11.86
C ALA A 227 -2.42 -7.05 11.23
N LEU A 228 -3.22 -6.27 10.51
CA LEU A 228 -2.82 -4.93 10.06
C LEU A 228 -2.80 -3.97 11.26
N LEU A 229 -1.79 -3.09 11.29
CA LEU A 229 -1.68 -1.98 12.24
C LEU A 229 -2.53 -0.77 11.84
#